data_AF-A0A936N983-F1
#
_entry.id   AF-A0A936N983-F1
#
_cell.length_a   1.000
_cell.length_b   1.000
_cell.length_c   1.000
_cell.angle_alpha   90.00
_cell.angle_beta   90.00
_cell.angle_gamma   90.00
#
_symmetry.space_group_name_H-M   'P 1'
#
loop_
_entity.id
_entity.type
_entity.pdbx_description
1 polymer ?
#
loop_
_entity_poly.entity_id
_entity_poly.type
_entity_poly.pdbx_seq_one_letter_code
_entity_poly.pdbx_strand_id
1 'polypeptide(L)' 'MCFKVSAAPFHFWAPDVYQGSPTLITALMSTVVKTAAFAAFLRLFMIGFAGVSPIWTGTLASVVALSLIIANFSAAMQK' A
#
# COMPACT_ATOMS: atom_id res chain seq x y z
N MET A 1 -0.27 -1.07 -9.05
CA MET A 1 0.68 -1.13 -7.91
C MET A 1 0.02 -0.90 -6.55
N CYS A 2 -0.91 0.07 -6.39
CA CYS A 2 -1.55 0.37 -5.09
C CYS A 2 -2.15 -0.86 -4.37
N PHE A 3 -2.68 -1.82 -5.11
CA PHE A 3 -3.15 -3.11 -4.58
C PHE A 3 -2.03 -3.91 -3.86
N LYS A 4 -0.83 -4.02 -4.45
CA LYS A 4 0.30 -4.79 -3.91
C LYS A 4 0.83 -4.20 -2.60
N VAL A 5 0.73 -2.89 -2.42
CA VAL A 5 1.11 -2.19 -1.19
C VAL A 5 -0.08 -2.02 -0.24
N SER A 6 -1.26 -2.58 -0.55
CA SER A 6 -2.49 -2.46 0.23
C SER A 6 -2.88 -1.00 0.51
N ALA A 7 -2.69 -0.09 -0.44
CA ALA A 7 -3.09 1.30 -0.29
C ALA A 7 -4.58 1.47 -0.59
N ALA A 8 -5.26 2.37 0.12
CA ALA A 8 -6.67 2.67 -0.14
C ALA A 8 -6.87 3.29 -1.53
N PRO A 9 -7.98 2.97 -2.23
CA PRO A 9 -9.09 2.08 -1.84
C PRO A 9 -8.86 0.58 -2.12
N PHE A 10 -7.66 0.13 -2.46
CA PHE A 10 -7.38 -1.24 -2.91
C PHE A 10 -6.88 -2.19 -1.79
N HIS A 11 -7.24 -1.90 -0.55
CA HIS A 11 -6.66 -2.52 0.66
C HIS A 11 -7.51 -3.62 1.27
N PHE A 12 -8.76 -3.82 0.80
CA PHE A 12 -9.76 -4.69 1.42
C PHE A 12 -9.32 -6.13 1.62
N TRP A 13 -8.43 -6.64 0.77
CA TRP A 13 -7.91 -8.01 0.88
C TRP A 13 -6.97 -8.21 2.08
N ALA A 14 -6.31 -7.15 2.55
CA ALA A 14 -5.18 -7.26 3.46
C ALA A 14 -5.57 -7.80 4.85
N PRO A 15 -6.66 -7.35 5.50
CA PRO A 15 -7.08 -7.88 6.80
C PRO A 15 -7.37 -9.38 6.74
N ASP A 16 -8.23 -9.80 5.80
CA ASP A 16 -8.67 -11.20 5.69
C ASP A 16 -7.51 -12.15 5.38
N VAL A 17 -6.63 -11.76 4.46
CA VAL A 17 -5.47 -12.60 4.09
C VAL A 17 -4.42 -12.65 5.20
N TYR A 18 -4.18 -11.55 5.91
CA TYR A 18 -3.20 -11.54 7.01
C TYR A 18 -3.69 -12.32 8.22
N GLN A 19 -5.00 -12.32 8.48
CA GLN A 19 -5.60 -13.13 9.53
C GLN A 19 -5.70 -14.61 9.15
N GLY A 20 -6.00 -14.91 7.88
CA GLY A 20 -6.20 -16.28 7.40
C GLY A 20 -4.92 -17.04 7.05
N SER A 21 -3.76 -16.39 6.97
CA SER A 21 -2.49 -17.02 6.60
C SER A 21 -1.60 -17.35 7.81
N PRO A 22 -0.69 -18.35 7.71
CA PRO A 22 0.26 -18.63 8.78
C PRO A 22 1.10 -17.40 9.12
N THR A 23 1.42 -17.21 10.39
CA THR A 23 2.13 -16.01 10.90
C THR A 23 3.42 -15.70 10.15
N LEU A 24 4.20 -16.72 9.78
CA LEU A 24 5.43 -16.56 8.99
C LEU A 24 5.15 -15.99 7.59
N ILE A 25 4.05 -16.40 6.95
CA ILE A 25 3.64 -15.91 5.63
C ILE A 25 3.15 -14.47 5.74
N THR A 26 2.34 -14.15 6.75
CA THR A 26 1.92 -12.77 7.05
C THR A 26 3.13 -11.85 7.28
N ALA A 27 4.12 -12.31 8.04
CA ALA A 27 5.35 -11.56 8.28
C ALA A 27 6.14 -11.31 6.98
N LEU A 28 6.32 -12.32 6.14
CA LEU A 28 7.00 -12.19 4.84
C LEU A 28 6.26 -11.22 3.90
N MET A 29 4.94 -11.33 3.81
CA MET A 29 4.10 -10.53 2.92
C MET A 29 3.99 -9.06 3.36
N SER A 30 3.88 -8.83 4.66
CA SER A 30 3.80 -7.48 5.24
C SER A 30 5.13 -6.72 5.23
N THR A 31 6.26 -7.43 5.14
CA THR A 31 7.60 -6.84 5.13
C THR A 31 8.25 -6.93 3.74
N VAL A 32 8.96 -8.02 3.43
CA VAL A 32 9.83 -8.17 2.25
C VAL A 32 9.08 -7.85 0.96
N VAL A 33 7.90 -8.44 0.78
CA VAL A 33 7.12 -8.26 -0.45
C VAL A 33 6.62 -6.83 -0.58
N LYS A 34 6.17 -6.22 0.52
CA LYS A 34 5.70 -4.83 0.51
C LYS A 34 6.84 -3.84 0.26
N THR A 35 8.02 -4.06 0.85
CA THR A 35 9.22 -3.24 0.60
C THR A 35 9.64 -3.31 -0.86
N ALA A 36 9.71 -4.52 -1.44
CA ALA A 36 10.04 -4.69 -2.86
C ALA A 36 9.02 -3.99 -3.78
N ALA A 37 7.73 -4.07 -3.44
CA ALA A 37 6.68 -3.38 -4.18
C ALA A 37 6.85 -1.85 -4.12
N PHE A 38 7.19 -1.28 -2.96
CA PHE A 38 7.49 0.15 -2.83
C PHE A 38 8.75 0.57 -3.60
N ALA A 39 9.82 -0.24 -3.58
CA ALA A 39 11.01 0.05 -4.36
C ALA A 39 10.71 0.10 -5.87
N ALA A 40 9.94 -0.86 -6.37
CA ALA A 40 9.48 -0.87 -7.75
C ALA A 40 8.55 0.33 -8.06
N PHE A 41 7.70 0.72 -7.10
CA PHE A 41 6.82 1.88 -7.22
C PHE A 41 7.61 3.19 -7.38
N LEU A 42 8.56 3.43 -6.49
CA LEU A 42 9.42 4.62 -6.54
C LEU A 42 10.20 4.66 -7.86
N ARG A 43 10.79 3.53 -8.26
CA ARG A 43 11.50 3.42 -9.54
C ARG A 43 10.59 3.79 -10.72
N LEU A 44 9.36 3.29 -10.74
CA LEU A 44 8.41 3.55 -11.83
C LEU A 44 8.03 5.03 -11.92
N PHE A 45 7.71 5.68 -10.80
CA PHE A 45 7.24 7.08 -10.81
C PHE A 45 8.37 8.10 -10.95
N MET A 46 9.51 7.85 -10.30
CA MET A 46 10.64 8.79 -10.32
C MET A 46 11.46 8.72 -11.61
N ILE A 47 11.46 7.58 -12.30
CA ILE A 47 12.25 7.40 -13.54
C ILE A 47 11.31 7.27 -14.74
N GLY A 48 10.36 6.31 -14.70
CA GLY A 48 9.47 6.03 -15.83
C GLY A 48 8.46 7.13 -16.11
N PHE A 49 7.91 7.78 -15.07
CA PHE A 49 6.89 8.84 -15.19
C PHE A 49 7.35 10.21 -14.71
N ALA A 50 8.66 10.44 -14.64
CA ALA A 50 9.23 11.69 -14.12
C ALA A 50 8.72 12.93 -14.88
N GLY A 51 8.63 12.84 -16.21
CA GLY A 51 8.21 13.95 -17.08
C GLY A 51 6.74 14.33 -16.99
N VAL A 52 5.92 13.54 -16.31
CA VAL A 52 4.47 13.79 -16.13
C VAL A 52 4.08 13.88 -14.65
N SER A 53 5.02 14.30 -13.80
CA SER A 53 4.82 14.42 -12.35
C SER A 53 3.60 15.23 -11.89
N PRO A 54 3.19 16.33 -12.56
CA PRO A 54 2.00 17.06 -12.13
C PRO A 54 0.71 16.24 -12.25
N ILE A 55 0.68 15.22 -13.12
CA ILE A 55 -0.51 14.40 -13.35
C ILE A 55 -0.73 13.41 -12.20
N TRP A 56 0.33 12.79 -11.69
CA TRP A 56 0.19 11.69 -10.73
C TRP A 56 0.41 12.10 -9.27
N THR A 57 1.13 13.19 -9.00
CA THR A 57 1.45 13.61 -7.62
C THR A 57 0.20 13.89 -6.78
N GLY A 58 -0.79 14.61 -7.34
CA GLY A 58 -2.07 14.87 -6.67
C GLY A 58 -2.87 13.59 -6.37
N THR A 59 -2.91 12.65 -7.32
CA THR A 59 -3.57 11.35 -7.12
C THR A 59 -2.86 10.49 -6.08
N LEU A 60 -1.52 10.50 -6.03
CA LEU A 60 -0.80 9.80 -4.97
C LEU A 60 -1.02 10.43 -3.60
N ALA A 61 -1.08 11.76 -3.52
CA ALA A 61 -1.37 12.45 -2.27
C ALA A 61 -2.75 12.07 -1.71
N SER A 62 -3.78 11.96 -2.56
CA SER A 62 -5.11 11.50 -2.12
C SER A 62 -5.10 10.05 -1.66
N VAL A 63 -4.39 9.15 -2.36
CA VAL A 63 -4.20 7.75 -1.95
C VAL A 63 -3.51 7.65 -0.58
N VAL A 64 -2.48 8.48 -0.34
CA VAL A 64 -1.78 8.54 0.95
C VAL A 64 -2.72 9.01 2.05
N ALA A 65 -3.43 10.12 1.85
CA ALA A 65 -4.38 10.66 2.82
C ALA A 65 -5.47 9.64 3.19
N LEU A 66 -6.08 9.00 2.19
CA LEU A 66 -7.08 7.95 2.40
C LEU A 66 -6.51 6.75 3.15
N SER A 67 -5.30 6.31 2.80
CA SER A 67 -4.65 5.17 3.45
C SER A 67 -4.36 5.45 4.92
N LEU A 68 -3.87 6.64 5.26
CA LEU A 68 -3.61 7.03 6.64
C LEU A 68 -4.90 7.09 7.45
N ILE A 69 -5.97 7.70 6.92
CA ILE A 69 -7.24 7.78 7.64
C ILE A 69 -7.82 6.38 7.86
N ILE A 70 -8.02 5.61 6.79
CA ILE A 70 -8.71 4.32 6.88
C ILE A 70 -7.90 3.31 7.71
N ALA A 71 -6.57 3.26 7.54
CA ALA A 71 -5.74 2.32 8.30
C ALA A 71 -5.74 2.62 9.81
N ASN A 72 -5.60 3.89 10.21
CA ASN A 72 -5.57 4.23 11.63
C ASN A 72 -6.94 4.04 12.29
N PHE A 73 -8.04 4.42 11.62
CA PHE A 73 -9.39 4.21 12.14
C PHE A 73 -9.73 2.73 12.26
N SER A 74 -9.46 1.92 11.23
CA SER A 74 -9.71 0.47 11.28
C SER A 74 -8.85 -0.24 12.33
N ALA A 75 -7.59 0.16 12.49
CA ALA A 75 -6.71 -0.38 13.52
C ALA A 75 -7.21 -0.07 14.93
N ALA A 76 -7.74 1.14 15.17
CA ALA A 76 -8.30 1.52 16.47
C ALA A 76 -9.54 0.70 16.87
N MET A 77 -10.24 0.09 15.90
CA MET A 77 -11.43 -0.74 16.13
C MET A 77 -11.13 -2.25 16.16
N GLN A 78 -9.88 -2.65 15.89
CA GLN A 78 -9.48 -4.06 15.86
C GLN A 78 -9.42 -4.65 17.28
N LYS A 79 -9.87 -5.89 17.45
CA LYS A 79 -9.85 -6.63 18.73
C LYS A 79 -8.56 -7.41 18.93
#